data_AF-A0A1M5ETC4-F1
#
_entry.id   AF-A0A1M5ETC4-F1
#
_cell.length_a   1.000
_cell.length_b   1.000
_cell.length_c   1.000
_cell.angle_alpha   90.00
_cell.angle_beta   90.00
_cell.angle_gamma   90.00
#
_symmetry.space_group_name_H-M   'P 1'
#
loop_
_entity.id
_entity.type
_entity.pdbx_description
1 polymer ?
#
loop_
_entity_poly.entity_id
_entity_poly.type
_entity_poly.pdbx_seq_one_letter_code
_entity_poly.pdbx_strand_id
1 'polypeptide(L)'
;MRLTFFILVVFIPSFVISQTTGTFIDNRDSTEYKWVKIGDQIWMAENLAYLPGIGGIPVYINQSFAYMKTYFVYNYQGTSVEEAKSTDYFTKYGALYDWFAAIDGYQASNSDPSGIQGACPDGWHIPSRAEWQKLTDFICNDIGICEIRTGFSNKYYTEIGRYLKSETGWEINNGLNSYGFNALPSGWSANSTKSEGNLGLYWTASEYNRDYATAYWLDSNDQHLRVGNPYLLVRNSNSDVIGKWGGFSIRCVCDDNSLLTNNNQSKSIKDNLKINIYPNPSNDGRIFIEISNFEGTGNFTVFNLHGIEINSWEFYAENGSFKKEINLANFAKGIYYFRFSLGEKSLNKTIILY
;
A
#
# COMPACT_ATOMS: atom_id res chain seq x y z
N MET A 1 25.30 -13.85 49.36
CA MET A 1 25.74 -13.19 48.11
C MET A 1 24.57 -13.22 47.13
N ARG A 2 23.79 -12.13 47.01
CA ARG A 2 22.68 -12.04 46.05
C ARG A 2 23.21 -11.35 44.79
N LEU A 3 23.23 -12.06 43.67
CA LEU A 3 23.50 -11.47 42.35
C LEU A 3 22.23 -10.73 41.89
N THR A 4 22.34 -9.43 41.71
CA THR A 4 21.29 -8.61 41.11
C THR A 4 21.58 -8.50 39.61
N PHE A 5 20.74 -9.11 38.77
CA PHE A 5 20.81 -8.93 37.32
C PHE A 5 20.24 -7.56 36.94
N PHE A 6 21.08 -6.69 36.38
CA PHE A 6 20.61 -5.47 35.71
C PHE A 6 20.19 -5.84 34.28
N ILE A 7 18.88 -5.81 34.01
CA ILE A 7 18.34 -5.88 32.66
C ILE A 7 18.62 -4.53 32.00
N LEU A 8 19.58 -4.49 31.08
CA LEU A 8 19.85 -3.32 30.25
C LEU A 8 18.72 -3.22 29.21
N VAL A 9 17.70 -2.41 29.47
CA VAL A 9 16.66 -2.09 28.48
C VAL A 9 17.27 -1.14 27.47
N VAL A 10 17.71 -1.67 26.33
CA VAL A 10 18.16 -0.86 25.20
C VAL A 10 16.93 -0.21 24.57
N PHE A 11 16.74 1.08 24.81
CA PHE A 11 15.75 1.90 24.13
C PHE A 11 16.23 2.12 22.68
N ILE A 12 15.70 1.35 21.74
CA ILE A 12 15.90 1.61 20.31
C ILE A 12 14.94 2.76 19.97
N PRO A 13 15.41 3.97 19.63
CA PRO A 13 14.51 5.04 19.21
C PRO A 13 13.78 4.58 17.95
N SER A 14 12.46 4.38 18.06
CA SER A 14 11.60 4.09 16.93
C SER A 14 11.60 5.33 16.03
N PHE A 15 12.34 5.27 14.93
CA PHE A 15 12.36 6.31 13.92
C PHE A 15 11.00 6.24 13.19
N VAL A 16 10.05 7.10 13.56
CA VAL A 16 8.79 7.23 12.81
C VAL A 16 9.09 8.05 11.57
N ILE A 17 9.32 7.37 10.44
CA ILE A 17 9.40 8.01 9.14
C ILE A 17 8.02 8.58 8.83
N SER A 18 7.92 9.91 8.70
CA SER A 18 6.70 10.56 8.19
C SER A 18 6.47 10.07 6.76
N GLN A 19 5.47 9.21 6.57
CA GLN A 19 5.12 8.71 5.24
C GLN A 19 4.61 9.86 4.36
N THR A 20 5.18 10.00 3.18
CA THR A 20 4.74 11.02 2.21
C THR A 20 3.66 10.38 1.33
N THR A 21 2.46 10.94 1.33
CA THR A 21 1.29 10.44 0.61
C THR A 21 0.55 11.58 -0.08
N GLY A 22 -0.39 11.25 -0.96
CA GLY A 22 -1.33 12.21 -1.55
C GLY A 22 -2.31 11.51 -2.49
N THR A 23 -3.01 12.28 -3.32
CA THR A 23 -3.88 11.77 -4.38
C THR A 23 -3.53 12.35 -5.75
N PHE A 24 -4.03 11.71 -6.81
CA PHE A 24 -4.08 12.27 -8.16
C PHE A 24 -5.34 11.75 -8.89
N ILE A 25 -5.75 12.42 -9.96
CA ILE A 25 -6.92 12.03 -10.77
C ILE A 25 -6.43 11.40 -12.07
N ASP A 26 -6.90 10.19 -12.39
CA ASP A 26 -6.75 9.60 -13.71
C ASP A 26 -7.74 10.25 -14.68
N ASN A 27 -7.23 11.05 -15.63
CA ASN A 27 -8.07 11.78 -16.58
C ASN A 27 -8.86 10.88 -17.54
N ARG A 28 -8.51 9.59 -17.64
CA ARG A 28 -9.18 8.65 -18.56
C ARG A 28 -10.56 8.25 -18.05
N ASP A 29 -10.78 8.25 -16.74
CA ASP A 29 -12.05 7.86 -16.12
C ASP A 29 -12.47 8.70 -14.90
N SER A 30 -11.72 9.76 -14.59
CA SER A 30 -11.92 10.64 -13.44
C SER A 30 -11.81 9.95 -12.07
N THR A 31 -11.20 8.76 -12.01
CA THR A 31 -10.94 8.08 -10.74
C THR A 31 -9.81 8.80 -10.00
N GLU A 32 -10.07 9.17 -8.75
CA GLU A 32 -9.02 9.64 -7.84
C GLU A 32 -8.32 8.44 -7.19
N TYR A 33 -6.99 8.38 -7.29
CA TYR A 33 -6.17 7.35 -6.68
C TYR A 33 -5.25 7.95 -5.63
N LYS A 34 -5.06 7.24 -4.52
CA LYS A 34 -4.03 7.55 -3.53
C LYS A 34 -2.66 7.04 -3.97
N TRP A 35 -1.63 7.73 -3.50
CA TRP A 35 -0.24 7.33 -3.67
C TRP A 35 0.56 7.47 -2.38
N VAL A 36 1.66 6.74 -2.30
CA VAL A 36 2.60 6.72 -1.18
C VAL A 36 4.03 6.66 -1.68
N LYS A 37 4.92 7.41 -1.02
CA LYS A 37 6.36 7.31 -1.22
C LYS A 37 6.95 6.26 -0.29
N ILE A 38 7.62 5.26 -0.87
CA ILE A 38 8.32 4.18 -0.17
C ILE A 38 9.75 4.15 -0.67
N GLY A 39 10.71 4.46 0.22
CA GLY A 39 12.08 4.77 -0.19
C GLY A 39 12.08 5.96 -1.16
N ASP A 40 12.67 5.77 -2.33
CA ASP A 40 12.72 6.79 -3.38
C ASP A 40 11.59 6.66 -4.41
N GLN A 41 10.76 5.61 -4.33
CA GLN A 41 9.71 5.33 -5.30
C GLN A 41 8.35 5.84 -4.83
N ILE A 42 7.55 6.36 -5.75
CA ILE A 42 6.16 6.72 -5.49
C ILE A 42 5.25 5.66 -6.12
N TRP A 43 4.52 4.97 -5.27
CA TRP A 43 3.63 3.87 -5.62
C TRP A 43 2.18 4.31 -5.50
N MET A 44 1.32 3.82 -6.37
CA MET A 44 -0.12 3.84 -6.07
C MET A 44 -0.37 3.08 -4.76
N ALA A 45 -1.20 3.64 -3.89
CA ALA A 45 -1.64 3.06 -2.63
C ALA A 45 -2.96 2.26 -2.78
N GLU A 46 -3.56 2.29 -3.98
CA GLU A 46 -4.70 1.46 -4.37
C GLU A 46 -4.38 0.65 -5.64
N ASN A 47 -5.15 -0.41 -5.89
CA ASN A 47 -5.07 -1.14 -7.15
C ASN A 47 -5.66 -0.28 -8.27
N LEU A 48 -5.12 -0.37 -9.49
CA LEU A 48 -5.70 0.31 -10.65
C LEU A 48 -7.13 -0.21 -10.91
N ALA A 49 -8.07 0.70 -11.12
CA ALA A 49 -9.48 0.42 -11.41
C ALA A 49 -9.90 0.85 -12.83
N TYR A 50 -8.97 1.33 -13.66
CA TYR A 50 -9.26 1.76 -15.03
C TYR A 50 -9.81 0.59 -15.87
N LEU A 51 -11.10 0.65 -16.21
CA LEU A 51 -11.83 -0.42 -16.88
C LEU A 51 -12.42 0.08 -18.21
N PRO A 52 -11.65 0.03 -19.33
CA PRO A 52 -12.10 0.49 -20.65
C PRO A 52 -12.96 -0.54 -21.39
N GLY A 53 -13.02 -1.77 -20.91
CA GLY A 53 -13.78 -2.86 -21.50
C GLY A 53 -13.81 -4.06 -20.56
N ILE A 54 -14.57 -5.08 -20.91
CA ILE A 54 -14.55 -6.38 -20.24
C ILE A 54 -14.36 -7.43 -21.32
N GLY A 55 -13.33 -8.25 -21.16
CA GLY A 55 -12.99 -9.28 -22.12
C GLY A 55 -13.43 -10.65 -21.65
N GLY A 56 -13.76 -11.52 -22.61
CA GLY A 56 -13.77 -12.96 -22.39
C GLY A 56 -12.37 -13.54 -22.53
N ILE A 57 -12.13 -14.70 -21.92
CA ILE A 57 -10.86 -15.45 -22.01
C ILE A 57 -10.49 -15.65 -23.49
N PRO A 58 -9.20 -15.50 -23.88
CA PRO A 58 -8.77 -15.62 -25.27
C PRO A 58 -9.29 -16.91 -25.92
N VAL A 59 -10.04 -16.77 -27.02
CA VAL A 59 -10.49 -17.92 -27.81
C VAL A 59 -9.35 -18.35 -28.71
N TYR A 60 -8.96 -19.63 -28.62
CA TYR A 60 -7.96 -20.22 -29.51
C TYR A 60 -8.53 -20.33 -30.93
N ILE A 61 -8.11 -19.43 -31.81
CA ILE A 61 -8.54 -19.41 -33.22
C ILE A 61 -7.33 -19.61 -34.13
N ASN A 62 -7.42 -20.55 -35.08
CA ASN A 62 -6.40 -20.76 -36.13
C ASN A 62 -4.95 -20.90 -35.64
N GLN A 63 -4.73 -21.65 -34.54
CA GLN A 63 -3.38 -21.87 -33.96
C GLN A 63 -2.66 -20.61 -33.48
N SER A 64 -3.39 -19.51 -33.30
CA SER A 64 -2.88 -18.26 -32.74
C SER A 64 -3.83 -17.80 -31.65
N PHE A 65 -3.30 -17.48 -30.47
CA PHE A 65 -4.06 -16.66 -29.55
C PHE A 65 -4.17 -15.28 -30.20
N ALA A 66 -5.38 -14.87 -30.54
CA ALA A 66 -5.62 -13.45 -30.74
C ALA A 66 -5.33 -12.82 -29.37
N TYR A 67 -4.20 -12.13 -29.25
CA TYR A 67 -3.76 -11.44 -28.03
C TYR A 67 -4.71 -10.26 -27.77
N MET A 68 -5.91 -10.58 -27.31
CA MET A 68 -6.93 -9.60 -26.96
C MET A 68 -6.67 -9.21 -25.52
N LYS A 69 -6.52 -7.90 -25.30
CA LYS A 69 -6.40 -7.31 -23.96
C LYS A 69 -7.67 -7.65 -23.18
N THR A 70 -7.52 -8.40 -22.10
CA THR A 70 -8.66 -8.86 -21.29
C THR A 70 -8.65 -8.17 -19.94
N TYR A 71 -9.80 -7.63 -19.58
CA TYR A 71 -10.05 -7.00 -18.28
C TYR A 71 -11.16 -7.77 -17.57
N PHE A 72 -11.04 -7.91 -16.26
CA PHE A 72 -11.97 -8.65 -15.43
C PHE A 72 -12.36 -7.82 -14.20
N VAL A 73 -13.53 -8.14 -13.66
CA VAL A 73 -13.96 -7.72 -12.32
C VAL A 73 -14.25 -8.99 -11.53
N TYR A 74 -13.77 -9.05 -10.28
CA TYR A 74 -13.92 -10.26 -9.47
C TYR A 74 -15.40 -10.63 -9.31
N ASN A 75 -15.74 -11.91 -9.48
CA ASN A 75 -17.10 -12.42 -9.45
C ASN A 75 -18.10 -11.76 -10.43
N TYR A 76 -17.62 -11.16 -11.52
CA TYR A 76 -18.46 -10.66 -12.61
C TYR A 76 -18.22 -11.49 -13.89
N GLN A 77 -19.29 -11.95 -14.53
CA GLN A 77 -19.24 -12.80 -15.74
C GLN A 77 -20.02 -12.19 -16.92
N GLY A 78 -20.55 -10.98 -16.75
CA GLY A 78 -21.23 -10.25 -17.83
C GLY A 78 -20.25 -9.54 -18.76
N THR A 79 -20.78 -8.71 -19.64
CA THR A 79 -19.98 -7.96 -20.64
C THR A 79 -20.16 -6.44 -20.55
N SER A 80 -21.01 -5.94 -19.65
CA SER A 80 -21.23 -4.50 -19.46
C SER A 80 -20.22 -3.91 -18.48
N VAL A 81 -19.50 -2.89 -18.93
CA VAL A 81 -18.57 -2.13 -18.08
C VAL A 81 -19.33 -1.42 -16.96
N GLU A 82 -20.49 -0.86 -17.27
CA GLU A 82 -21.34 -0.13 -16.33
C GLU A 82 -21.82 -1.04 -15.19
N GLU A 83 -22.33 -2.24 -15.52
CA GLU A 83 -22.73 -3.23 -14.52
C GLU A 83 -21.55 -3.68 -13.67
N ALA A 84 -20.41 -3.97 -14.28
CA ALA A 84 -19.23 -4.40 -13.54
C ALA A 84 -18.74 -3.32 -12.57
N LYS A 85 -18.72 -2.06 -13.02
CA LYS A 85 -18.35 -0.91 -12.18
C LYS A 85 -19.31 -0.71 -11.01
N SER A 86 -20.56 -1.15 -11.13
CA SER A 86 -21.55 -1.10 -10.04
C SER A 86 -21.39 -2.20 -8.98
N THR A 87 -20.49 -3.18 -9.18
CA THR A 87 -20.31 -4.27 -8.22
C THR A 87 -19.49 -3.84 -7.00
N ASP A 88 -19.80 -4.44 -5.84
CA ASP A 88 -19.01 -4.23 -4.62
C ASP A 88 -17.55 -4.66 -4.80
N TYR A 89 -17.30 -5.70 -5.60
CA TYR A 89 -15.96 -6.19 -5.89
C TYR A 89 -15.14 -5.18 -6.71
N PHE A 90 -15.74 -4.49 -7.67
CA PHE A 90 -15.05 -3.41 -8.39
C PHE A 90 -14.70 -2.27 -7.45
N THR A 91 -15.65 -1.84 -6.61
CA THR A 91 -15.41 -0.78 -5.62
C THR A 91 -14.31 -1.16 -4.62
N LYS A 92 -14.28 -2.44 -4.21
CA LYS A 92 -13.32 -2.96 -3.22
C LYS A 92 -11.92 -3.19 -3.80
N TYR A 93 -11.81 -3.74 -5.01
CA TYR A 93 -10.54 -4.26 -5.53
C TYR A 93 -10.06 -3.62 -6.83
N GLY A 94 -10.91 -2.85 -7.51
CA GLY A 94 -10.65 -2.35 -8.86
C GLY A 94 -10.79 -3.43 -9.93
N ALA A 95 -10.02 -3.28 -11.00
CA ALA A 95 -10.02 -4.20 -12.13
C ALA A 95 -8.84 -5.18 -12.05
N LEU A 96 -9.01 -6.34 -12.67
CA LEU A 96 -7.95 -7.30 -12.92
C LEU A 96 -7.61 -7.30 -14.41
N TYR A 97 -6.35 -7.45 -14.73
CA TYR A 97 -5.82 -7.32 -16.09
C TYR A 97 -5.09 -8.59 -16.45
N ASP A 98 -5.33 -9.13 -17.63
CA ASP A 98 -4.34 -10.03 -18.20
C ASP A 98 -3.04 -9.27 -18.48
N TRP A 99 -1.94 -9.99 -18.67
CA TRP A 99 -0.65 -9.34 -18.84
C TRP A 99 -0.60 -8.52 -20.14
N PHE A 100 -1.37 -8.89 -21.18
CA PHE A 100 -1.43 -8.13 -22.44
C PHE A 100 -2.16 -6.79 -22.28
N ALA A 101 -3.23 -6.74 -21.49
CA ALA A 101 -3.91 -5.53 -21.07
C ALA A 101 -3.02 -4.70 -20.16
N ALA A 102 -2.25 -5.34 -19.28
CA ALA A 102 -1.26 -4.67 -18.45
C ALA A 102 -0.22 -3.95 -19.34
N ILE A 103 0.57 -4.67 -20.13
CA ILE A 103 1.63 -4.05 -20.95
C ILE A 103 1.12 -3.21 -22.11
N ASP A 104 -0.17 -3.26 -22.44
CA ASP A 104 -0.84 -2.48 -23.48
C ASP A 104 -0.22 -2.54 -24.90
N GLY A 105 0.63 -3.54 -25.18
CA GLY A 105 1.33 -3.71 -26.46
C GLY A 105 2.79 -3.24 -26.47
N TYR A 106 3.28 -2.71 -25.36
CA TYR A 106 4.71 -2.40 -25.17
C TYR A 106 5.54 -3.68 -25.06
N GLN A 107 6.83 -3.58 -25.41
CA GLN A 107 7.78 -4.66 -25.17
C GLN A 107 8.13 -4.75 -23.69
N ALA A 108 8.20 -5.97 -23.15
CA ALA A 108 8.55 -6.22 -21.76
C ALA A 108 9.86 -5.53 -21.36
N SER A 109 9.94 -5.11 -20.09
CA SER A 109 11.09 -4.39 -19.56
C SER A 109 11.44 -4.91 -18.17
N ASN A 110 12.74 -5.15 -17.98
CA ASN A 110 13.34 -5.46 -16.68
C ASN A 110 14.12 -4.26 -16.12
N SER A 111 14.06 -3.11 -16.77
CA SER A 111 14.80 -1.90 -16.42
C SER A 111 14.16 -1.13 -15.28
N ASP A 112 14.90 -0.18 -14.73
CA ASP A 112 14.45 0.75 -13.71
C ASP A 112 14.76 2.19 -14.18
N PRO A 113 13.73 2.99 -14.52
CA PRO A 113 12.31 2.62 -14.56
C PRO A 113 12.01 1.61 -15.68
N SER A 114 10.86 0.92 -15.61
CA SER A 114 10.46 0.02 -16.69
C SER A 114 10.26 0.76 -18.02
N GLY A 115 9.79 2.00 -17.95
CA GLY A 115 9.42 2.83 -19.10
C GLY A 115 8.15 2.37 -19.82
N ILE A 116 7.40 1.43 -19.23
CA ILE A 116 6.16 0.89 -19.81
C ILE A 116 4.96 1.51 -19.11
N GLN A 117 4.37 2.54 -19.72
CA GLN A 117 3.10 3.09 -19.24
C GLN A 117 2.05 1.98 -19.08
N GLY A 118 1.84 1.19 -20.15
CA GLY A 118 0.87 0.11 -20.13
C GLY A 118 -0.53 0.59 -19.75
N ALA A 119 -1.21 -0.16 -18.88
CA ALA A 119 -2.51 0.21 -18.33
C ALA A 119 -2.46 1.43 -17.39
N CYS A 120 -1.29 1.86 -16.92
CA CYS A 120 -1.18 2.95 -15.95
C CYS A 120 -1.53 4.32 -16.59
N PRO A 121 -1.98 5.30 -15.77
CA PRO A 121 -2.27 6.65 -16.24
C PRO A 121 -1.02 7.36 -16.78
N ASP A 122 -1.21 8.49 -17.47
CA ASP A 122 -0.08 9.32 -17.93
C ASP A 122 0.81 9.74 -16.75
N GLY A 123 2.13 9.61 -16.92
CA GLY A 123 3.12 9.86 -15.86
C GLY A 123 3.26 8.75 -14.82
N TRP A 124 2.59 7.62 -15.06
CA TRP A 124 2.73 6.39 -14.29
C TRP A 124 3.05 5.23 -15.22
N HIS A 125 3.75 4.23 -14.70
CA HIS A 125 4.11 3.04 -15.45
C HIS A 125 3.93 1.77 -14.62
N ILE A 126 3.92 0.63 -15.32
CA ILE A 126 3.88 -0.69 -14.69
C ILE A 126 5.30 -1.03 -14.22
N PRO A 127 5.51 -1.26 -12.92
CA PRO A 127 6.83 -1.51 -12.37
C PRO A 127 7.45 -2.78 -12.96
N SER A 128 8.74 -2.72 -13.23
CA SER A 128 9.52 -3.92 -13.54
C SER A 128 9.84 -4.71 -12.27
N ARG A 129 10.41 -5.90 -12.45
CA ARG A 129 11.01 -6.66 -11.34
C ARG A 129 12.13 -5.89 -10.64
N ALA A 130 12.89 -5.04 -11.33
CA ALA A 130 13.96 -4.25 -10.72
C ALA A 130 13.41 -3.21 -9.75
N GLU A 131 12.27 -2.60 -10.09
CA GLU A 131 11.60 -1.59 -9.29
C GLU A 131 10.90 -2.20 -8.06
N TRP A 132 10.24 -3.34 -8.24
CA TRP A 132 9.77 -4.11 -7.09
C TRP A 132 10.94 -4.56 -6.20
N GLN A 133 12.10 -4.88 -6.79
CA GLN A 133 13.27 -5.23 -6.00
C GLN A 133 13.75 -4.03 -5.16
N LYS A 134 13.79 -2.80 -5.72
CA LYS A 134 14.09 -1.59 -4.93
C LYS A 134 13.14 -1.41 -3.75
N LEU A 135 11.84 -1.56 -3.97
CA LEU A 135 10.83 -1.53 -2.90
C LEU A 135 11.16 -2.56 -1.81
N THR A 136 11.41 -3.82 -2.21
CA THR A 136 11.71 -4.88 -1.25
C THR A 136 13.03 -4.65 -0.51
N ASP A 137 14.07 -4.18 -1.19
CA ASP A 137 15.38 -3.98 -0.60
C ASP A 137 15.32 -2.82 0.41
N PHE A 138 14.58 -1.74 0.10
CA PHE A 138 14.31 -0.66 1.05
C PHE A 138 13.63 -1.17 2.31
N ILE A 139 12.50 -1.89 2.18
CA ILE A 139 11.76 -2.41 3.34
C ILE A 139 12.61 -3.41 4.13
N CYS A 140 13.31 -4.31 3.45
CA CYS A 140 14.14 -5.34 4.08
C CYS A 140 15.24 -4.71 4.94
N ASN A 141 15.88 -3.65 4.44
CA ASN A 141 16.87 -2.87 5.17
C ASN A 141 16.27 -2.11 6.37
N ASP A 142 15.08 -1.54 6.20
CA ASP A 142 14.40 -0.77 7.24
C ASP A 142 13.94 -1.66 8.41
N ILE A 143 13.37 -2.84 8.13
CA ILE A 143 12.93 -3.76 9.19
C ILE A 143 14.05 -4.62 9.79
N GLY A 144 15.17 -4.82 9.07
CA GLY A 144 16.37 -5.51 9.55
C GLY A 144 16.23 -7.02 9.82
N ILE A 145 15.08 -7.63 9.53
CA ILE A 145 14.77 -9.05 9.83
C ILE A 145 14.37 -9.87 8.60
N CYS A 146 14.43 -9.29 7.40
CA CYS A 146 14.04 -9.97 6.18
C CYS A 146 15.21 -10.80 5.60
N GLU A 147 14.87 -11.99 5.11
CA GLU A 147 15.77 -12.91 4.43
C GLU A 147 15.26 -13.17 3.00
N ILE A 148 16.20 -13.31 2.08
CA ILE A 148 15.90 -13.72 0.71
C ILE A 148 16.05 -15.24 0.63
N ARG A 149 14.97 -15.93 0.27
CA ARG A 149 14.98 -17.37 0.07
C ARG A 149 14.61 -17.72 -1.36
N THR A 150 15.34 -18.67 -1.93
CA THR A 150 15.12 -19.18 -3.28
C THR A 150 14.62 -20.62 -3.19
N GLY A 151 13.43 -20.88 -3.72
CA GLY A 151 12.95 -22.23 -4.00
C GLY A 151 13.27 -22.64 -5.44
N PHE A 152 12.76 -23.81 -5.85
CA PHE A 152 12.99 -24.38 -7.20
C PHE A 152 12.61 -23.45 -8.36
N SER A 153 11.71 -22.46 -8.16
CA SER A 153 11.33 -21.51 -9.22
C SER A 153 10.77 -20.17 -8.73
N ASN A 154 10.68 -19.97 -7.42
CA ASN A 154 10.17 -18.74 -6.81
C ASN A 154 11.21 -18.19 -5.81
N LYS A 155 11.38 -16.87 -5.82
CA LYS A 155 12.09 -16.12 -4.77
C LYS A 155 11.04 -15.57 -3.81
N TYR A 156 11.32 -15.58 -2.52
CA TYR A 156 10.47 -14.90 -1.54
C TYR A 156 11.31 -14.14 -0.52
N TYR A 157 10.73 -13.04 -0.06
CA TYR A 157 11.28 -12.17 0.95
C TYR A 157 10.48 -12.40 2.23
N THR A 158 11.16 -12.87 3.28
CA THR A 158 10.49 -13.15 4.55
C THR A 158 10.00 -11.87 5.20
N GLU A 159 8.92 -11.96 5.98
CA GLU A 159 8.28 -10.85 6.72
C GLU A 159 7.76 -9.64 5.92
N ILE A 160 8.23 -9.37 4.69
CA ILE A 160 7.83 -8.19 3.89
C ILE A 160 6.31 -8.13 3.68
N GLY A 161 5.66 -9.29 3.52
CA GLY A 161 4.23 -9.35 3.31
C GLY A 161 3.43 -8.75 4.47
N ARG A 162 3.90 -8.93 5.72
CA ARG A 162 3.27 -8.31 6.90
C ARG A 162 3.18 -6.80 6.78
N TYR A 163 4.17 -6.15 6.19
CA TYR A 163 4.25 -4.69 6.15
C TYR A 163 3.56 -4.08 4.92
N LEU A 164 3.33 -4.86 3.86
CA LEU A 164 2.67 -4.40 2.63
C LEU A 164 1.17 -4.69 2.60
N LYS A 165 0.73 -5.80 3.19
CA LYS A 165 -0.69 -6.18 3.25
C LYS A 165 -1.54 -5.11 3.94
N SER A 166 -2.77 -4.96 3.45
CA SER A 166 -3.81 -4.16 4.10
C SER A 166 -4.09 -4.64 5.53
N GLU A 167 -4.54 -3.72 6.39
CA GLU A 167 -4.87 -4.01 7.79
C GLU A 167 -6.10 -4.91 7.94
N THR A 168 -6.93 -5.00 6.89
CA THR A 168 -8.16 -5.79 6.85
C THR A 168 -8.36 -6.45 5.49
N GLY A 169 -9.24 -7.46 5.45
CA GLY A 169 -9.72 -8.10 4.22
C GLY A 169 -9.04 -9.42 3.88
N TRP A 170 -7.91 -9.75 4.52
CA TRP A 170 -7.28 -11.07 4.41
C TRP A 170 -8.02 -12.07 5.30
N GLU A 171 -8.27 -13.26 4.76
CA GLU A 171 -8.95 -14.37 5.45
C GLU A 171 -8.27 -14.69 6.79
N ILE A 172 -6.94 -14.75 6.75
CA ILE A 172 -6.06 -14.85 7.90
C ILE A 172 -4.81 -13.99 7.67
N ASN A 173 -4.15 -13.60 8.76
CA ASN A 173 -2.90 -12.84 8.74
C ASN A 173 -2.99 -11.53 7.92
N ASN A 174 -3.91 -10.64 8.32
CA ASN A 174 -3.87 -9.25 7.88
C ASN A 174 -2.48 -8.62 8.10
N GLY A 175 -2.19 -7.58 7.33
CA GLY A 175 -0.96 -6.82 7.44
C GLY A 175 -1.02 -5.69 8.45
N LEU A 176 0.10 -4.99 8.56
CA LEU A 176 0.25 -3.75 9.32
C LEU A 176 0.18 -2.52 8.42
N ASN A 177 0.23 -2.70 7.10
CA ASN A 177 0.30 -1.62 6.11
C ASN A 177 1.29 -0.49 6.47
N SER A 178 2.43 -0.82 7.09
CA SER A 178 3.33 0.18 7.67
C SER A 178 3.94 1.14 6.64
N TYR A 179 3.99 0.73 5.38
CA TYR A 179 4.49 1.54 4.26
C TYR A 179 3.38 2.13 3.38
N GLY A 180 2.10 2.01 3.78
CA GLY A 180 0.98 2.64 3.07
C GLY A 180 0.67 2.03 1.71
N PHE A 181 1.34 0.92 1.35
CA PHE A 181 1.14 0.20 0.10
C PHE A 181 -0.28 -0.39 0.00
N ASN A 182 -0.85 -0.84 1.12
CA ASN A 182 -2.23 -1.30 1.24
C ASN A 182 -2.61 -2.42 0.27
N ALA A 183 -1.80 -3.49 0.21
CA ALA A 183 -2.07 -4.62 -0.68
C ALA A 183 -3.33 -5.38 -0.27
N LEU A 184 -4.32 -5.42 -1.17
CA LEU A 184 -5.60 -6.09 -0.97
C LEU A 184 -5.58 -7.53 -1.51
N PRO A 185 -6.31 -8.48 -0.88
CA PRO A 185 -6.40 -9.86 -1.34
C PRO A 185 -7.50 -10.03 -2.40
N SER A 186 -7.31 -9.38 -3.55
CA SER A 186 -8.27 -9.33 -4.66
C SER A 186 -8.49 -10.67 -5.37
N GLY A 187 -7.70 -11.70 -5.06
CA GLY A 187 -7.67 -12.94 -5.81
C GLY A 187 -7.14 -12.74 -7.24
N TRP A 188 -7.54 -13.64 -8.13
CA TRP A 188 -7.20 -13.61 -9.55
C TRP A 188 -8.35 -14.12 -10.41
N SER A 189 -8.26 -13.90 -11.72
CA SER A 189 -9.22 -14.38 -12.72
C SER A 189 -8.56 -15.26 -13.80
N ALA A 190 -9.22 -16.36 -14.18
CA ALA A 190 -8.98 -17.05 -15.45
C ALA A 190 -10.33 -17.56 -15.99
N ASN A 191 -10.57 -18.88 -16.01
CA ASN A 191 -11.89 -19.48 -16.28
C ASN A 191 -12.96 -19.09 -15.25
N SER A 192 -12.52 -18.76 -14.05
CA SER A 192 -13.33 -18.28 -12.95
C SER A 192 -12.45 -17.41 -12.06
N THR A 193 -13.09 -16.62 -11.20
CA THR A 193 -12.38 -15.81 -10.20
C THR A 193 -12.14 -16.65 -8.95
N LYS A 194 -10.93 -16.59 -8.40
CA LYS A 194 -10.52 -17.44 -7.26
C LYS A 194 -9.68 -16.67 -6.24
N SER A 195 -9.63 -17.22 -5.03
CA SER A 195 -8.71 -16.83 -3.96
C SER A 195 -8.88 -15.40 -3.44
N GLU A 196 -10.08 -14.82 -3.54
CA GLU A 196 -10.42 -13.61 -2.77
C GLU A 196 -10.25 -13.86 -1.27
N GLY A 197 -9.79 -12.84 -0.56
CA GLY A 197 -9.39 -12.93 0.84
C GLY A 197 -8.05 -13.65 1.06
N ASN A 198 -7.55 -14.43 0.09
CA ASN A 198 -6.40 -15.31 0.27
C ASN A 198 -5.16 -14.89 -0.50
N LEU A 199 -5.30 -14.33 -1.70
CA LEU A 199 -4.18 -13.91 -2.53
C LEU A 199 -4.34 -12.49 -3.01
N GLY A 200 -3.25 -11.73 -2.99
CA GLY A 200 -3.12 -10.45 -3.70
C GLY A 200 -1.98 -10.57 -4.70
N LEU A 201 -2.29 -10.47 -6.00
CA LEU A 201 -1.33 -10.66 -7.10
C LEU A 201 -1.18 -9.40 -7.94
N TYR A 202 0.06 -9.13 -8.34
CA TYR A 202 0.44 -7.92 -9.05
C TYR A 202 1.29 -8.26 -10.26
N TRP A 203 0.85 -7.86 -11.45
CA TRP A 203 1.71 -7.98 -12.63
C TRP A 203 2.89 -7.02 -12.56
N THR A 204 3.96 -7.42 -13.25
CA THR A 204 5.12 -6.57 -13.54
C THR A 204 5.28 -6.41 -15.05
N ALA A 205 6.05 -5.41 -15.46
CA ALA A 205 6.51 -5.22 -16.84
C ALA A 205 7.48 -6.32 -17.31
N SER A 206 7.94 -7.19 -16.40
CA SER A 206 8.96 -8.20 -16.65
C SER A 206 8.38 -9.50 -17.23
N GLU A 207 8.86 -9.89 -18.40
CA GLU A 207 8.56 -11.18 -19.00
C GLU A 207 9.47 -12.29 -18.43
N TYR A 208 8.91 -13.48 -18.18
CA TYR A 208 9.68 -14.66 -17.79
C TYR A 208 10.03 -15.50 -19.03
N ASN A 209 9.05 -15.76 -19.89
CA ASN A 209 9.22 -16.35 -21.21
C ASN A 209 7.98 -16.06 -22.09
N ARG A 210 7.86 -16.75 -23.22
CA ARG A 210 6.74 -16.59 -24.16
C ARG A 210 5.36 -16.67 -23.50
N ASP A 211 5.15 -17.62 -22.59
CA ASP A 211 3.82 -17.92 -22.04
C ASP A 211 3.57 -17.27 -20.66
N TYR A 212 4.64 -16.85 -19.99
CA TYR A 212 4.59 -16.40 -18.60
C TYR A 212 5.28 -15.06 -18.41
N ALA A 213 4.64 -14.21 -17.61
CA ALA A 213 5.24 -13.00 -17.06
C ALA A 213 5.59 -13.18 -15.59
N THR A 214 6.39 -12.25 -15.06
CA THR A 214 6.70 -12.20 -13.63
C THR A 214 5.58 -11.50 -12.89
N ALA A 215 5.15 -12.09 -11.77
CA ALA A 215 4.22 -11.48 -10.83
C ALA A 215 4.82 -11.44 -9.42
N TYR A 216 4.35 -10.48 -8.63
CA TYR A 216 4.51 -10.47 -7.18
C TYR A 216 3.20 -10.89 -6.53
N TRP A 217 3.27 -11.65 -5.44
CA TRP A 217 2.06 -12.01 -4.69
C TRP A 217 2.29 -12.16 -3.19
N LEU A 218 1.18 -11.99 -2.49
CA LEU A 218 1.01 -12.10 -1.05
C LEU A 218 -0.06 -13.17 -0.78
N ASP A 219 0.12 -13.96 0.27
CA ASP A 219 -0.75 -15.09 0.62
C ASP A 219 -1.20 -14.98 2.08
N SER A 220 -2.49 -15.20 2.37
CA SER A 220 -3.05 -15.18 3.73
C SER A 220 -2.36 -16.20 4.65
N ASN A 221 -1.87 -17.32 4.12
CA ASN A 221 -1.26 -18.38 4.93
C ASN A 221 0.12 -18.02 5.49
N ASP A 222 0.76 -16.96 5.00
CA ASP A 222 2.05 -16.51 5.51
C ASP A 222 2.19 -14.97 5.50
N GLN A 223 3.40 -14.48 5.77
CA GLN A 223 3.72 -13.05 5.81
C GLN A 223 4.86 -12.71 4.84
N HIS A 224 5.01 -13.48 3.77
CA HIS A 224 6.07 -13.33 2.79
C HIS A 224 5.59 -12.60 1.55
N LEU A 225 6.49 -11.86 0.90
CA LEU A 225 6.28 -11.39 -0.46
C LEU A 225 7.01 -12.32 -1.42
N ARG A 226 6.29 -12.86 -2.41
CA ARG A 226 6.81 -13.84 -3.35
C ARG A 226 6.91 -13.23 -4.74
N VAL A 227 7.90 -13.67 -5.52
CA VAL A 227 8.11 -13.28 -6.91
C VAL A 227 8.49 -14.49 -7.77
N GLY A 228 7.95 -14.54 -8.98
CA GLY A 228 8.20 -15.63 -9.92
C GLY A 228 7.14 -15.72 -11.01
N ASN A 229 7.07 -16.89 -11.63
CA ASN A 229 6.03 -17.24 -12.60
C ASN A 229 4.79 -17.78 -11.84
N PRO A 230 3.59 -17.22 -12.08
CA PRO A 230 2.35 -17.64 -11.41
C PRO A 230 1.91 -19.08 -11.69
N TYR A 231 2.47 -19.77 -12.68
CA TYR A 231 2.19 -21.19 -12.97
C TYR A 231 2.21 -22.09 -11.72
N LEU A 232 3.11 -21.80 -10.79
CA LEU A 232 3.30 -22.62 -9.58
C LEU A 232 2.26 -22.39 -8.48
N LEU A 233 1.46 -21.32 -8.57
CA LEU A 233 0.34 -21.10 -7.67
C LEU A 233 -0.73 -22.19 -7.83
N VAL A 234 -0.80 -22.81 -9.01
CA VAL A 234 -1.95 -23.63 -9.42
C VAL A 234 -1.63 -25.12 -9.54
N ARG A 235 -0.38 -25.54 -9.25
CA ARG A 235 0.01 -26.96 -9.24
C ARG A 235 -0.84 -27.82 -8.28
N ASN A 236 -1.51 -27.21 -7.30
CA ASN A 236 -2.37 -27.92 -6.35
C ASN A 236 -3.84 -28.04 -6.81
N SER A 237 -4.25 -27.42 -7.93
CA SER A 237 -5.60 -27.54 -8.48
C SER A 237 -5.54 -27.92 -9.96
N ASN A 238 -5.93 -29.16 -10.27
CA ASN A 238 -5.79 -29.84 -11.57
C ASN A 238 -6.57 -29.23 -12.76
N SER A 239 -6.92 -27.94 -12.78
CA SER A 239 -7.80 -27.37 -13.81
C SER A 239 -7.42 -26.01 -14.41
N ASP A 240 -6.58 -25.20 -13.75
CA ASP A 240 -6.37 -23.81 -14.22
C ASP A 240 -4.87 -23.50 -14.38
N VAL A 241 -4.38 -23.53 -15.61
CA VAL A 241 -3.03 -23.01 -15.89
C VAL A 241 -3.11 -21.50 -15.99
N ILE A 242 -2.41 -20.78 -15.10
CA ILE A 242 -2.34 -19.31 -15.14
C ILE A 242 -1.04 -18.88 -15.83
N GLY A 243 -1.18 -18.38 -17.06
CA GLY A 243 -0.11 -17.71 -17.82
C GLY A 243 -0.36 -16.22 -17.92
N LYS A 244 0.14 -15.61 -19.01
CA LYS A 244 -0.11 -14.19 -19.34
C LYS A 244 -1.59 -13.82 -19.52
N TRP A 245 -2.49 -14.79 -19.66
CA TRP A 245 -3.94 -14.59 -19.76
C TRP A 245 -4.66 -14.49 -18.39
N GLY A 246 -3.94 -14.67 -17.28
CA GLY A 246 -4.52 -14.54 -15.94
C GLY A 246 -4.77 -13.08 -15.56
N GLY A 247 -5.95 -12.78 -15.03
CA GLY A 247 -6.30 -11.47 -14.51
C GLY A 247 -5.71 -11.22 -13.12
N PHE A 248 -4.72 -10.34 -13.00
CA PHE A 248 -4.15 -9.86 -11.74
C PHE A 248 -4.28 -8.33 -11.60
N SER A 249 -4.10 -7.83 -10.39
CA SER A 249 -4.12 -6.39 -10.11
C SER A 249 -2.90 -5.69 -10.68
N ILE A 250 -3.01 -4.38 -10.90
CA ILE A 250 -1.90 -3.50 -11.29
C ILE A 250 -1.64 -2.49 -10.18
N ARG A 251 -0.35 -2.28 -9.90
CA ARG A 251 0.17 -1.26 -8.99
C ARG A 251 1.17 -0.42 -9.75
N CYS A 252 0.84 0.82 -10.04
CA CYS A 252 1.69 1.69 -10.85
C CYS A 252 2.72 2.43 -10.00
N VAL A 253 3.83 2.80 -10.64
CA VAL A 253 4.89 3.66 -10.09
C VAL A 253 4.94 4.95 -10.89
N CYS A 254 5.13 6.08 -10.22
CA CYS A 254 5.15 7.39 -10.86
C CYS A 254 6.53 7.69 -11.49
N ASP A 255 6.52 8.20 -12.73
CA ASP A 255 7.72 8.64 -13.46
C ASP A 255 8.14 10.06 -13.12
N ASP A 256 7.16 10.94 -12.84
CA ASP A 256 7.37 12.38 -12.73
C ASP A 256 6.65 12.97 -11.51
N ASN A 257 7.44 13.32 -10.49
CA ASN A 257 6.96 13.96 -9.26
C ASN A 257 6.29 15.33 -9.52
N SER A 258 6.50 15.95 -10.69
CA SER A 258 5.90 17.24 -11.04
C SER A 258 4.37 17.16 -11.18
N LEU A 259 3.84 16.00 -11.61
CA LEU A 259 2.40 15.78 -11.75
C LEU A 259 1.66 15.73 -10.41
N LEU A 260 2.38 15.43 -9.32
CA LEU A 260 1.84 15.40 -7.96
C LEU A 260 1.72 16.79 -7.34
N THR A 261 2.26 17.83 -7.98
CA THR A 261 2.26 19.20 -7.46
C THR A 261 1.14 20.10 -7.99
N ASN A 262 0.44 19.69 -9.06
CA ASN A 262 -0.54 20.56 -9.74
C ASN A 262 -1.98 20.46 -9.22
N ASN A 263 -2.30 19.54 -8.31
CA ASN A 263 -3.68 19.39 -7.78
C ASN A 263 -3.87 19.84 -6.33
N ASN A 264 -2.84 20.43 -5.69
CA ASN A 264 -2.95 20.94 -4.33
C ASN A 264 -2.74 22.47 -4.28
N GLN A 265 -3.80 23.23 -4.57
CA GLN A 265 -4.00 24.49 -3.85
C GLN A 265 -4.45 24.17 -2.41
N SER A 266 -3.57 23.54 -1.63
CA SER A 266 -3.61 23.57 -0.17
C SER A 266 -2.46 24.44 0.29
N LYS A 267 -2.82 25.54 0.95
CA LYS A 267 -1.95 26.60 1.46
C LYS A 267 -0.78 25.97 2.23
N SER A 268 0.44 26.27 1.78
CA SER A 268 1.71 25.64 2.18
C SER A 268 1.82 25.31 3.68
N ILE A 269 1.95 24.02 4.00
CA ILE A 269 2.61 23.59 5.24
C ILE A 269 4.06 24.06 5.12
N LYS A 270 4.46 25.04 5.93
CA LYS A 270 5.86 25.50 5.97
C LYS A 270 6.74 24.31 6.37
N ASP A 271 7.88 24.11 5.71
CA ASP A 271 8.81 22.98 5.88
C ASP A 271 9.37 22.76 7.30
N ASN A 272 8.88 23.48 8.31
CA ASN A 272 9.34 23.47 9.71
C ASN A 272 8.20 23.28 10.73
N LEU A 273 7.15 22.53 10.42
CA LEU A 273 6.08 22.18 11.37
C LEU A 273 6.65 21.61 12.68
N LYS A 274 6.30 22.22 13.83
CA LYS A 274 6.75 21.79 15.16
C LYS A 274 5.57 21.47 16.05
N ILE A 275 5.59 20.29 16.68
CA ILE A 275 4.62 19.88 17.71
C ILE A 275 5.39 19.53 18.98
N ASN A 276 5.11 20.28 20.05
CA ASN A 276 5.68 20.09 21.37
C ASN A 276 4.57 19.67 22.33
N ILE A 277 4.87 18.70 23.20
CA ILE A 277 3.99 18.33 24.30
C ILE A 277 4.79 18.34 25.59
N TYR A 278 4.35 19.12 26.57
CA TYR A 278 5.08 19.32 27.83
C TYR A 278 4.15 19.59 29.01
N PRO A 279 4.51 19.17 30.24
CA PRO A 279 5.67 18.34 30.55
C PRO A 279 5.49 16.91 30.02
N ASN A 280 6.58 16.29 29.58
CA ASN A 280 6.61 14.90 29.18
C ASN A 280 7.93 14.28 29.67
N PRO A 281 7.91 13.45 30.73
CA PRO A 281 6.72 12.91 31.41
C PRO A 281 5.90 13.94 32.21
N SER A 282 4.59 13.69 32.40
CA SER A 282 3.71 14.50 33.26
C SER A 282 3.39 13.77 34.56
N ASN A 283 3.60 14.45 35.70
CA ASN A 283 3.43 13.88 37.04
C ASN A 283 2.01 14.05 37.59
N ASP A 284 1.24 14.99 37.05
CA ASP A 284 -0.10 15.34 37.53
C ASP A 284 -1.17 15.14 36.46
N GLY A 285 -0.80 14.52 35.33
CA GLY A 285 -1.70 14.26 34.21
C GLY A 285 -1.99 15.48 33.33
N ARG A 286 -1.50 16.68 33.66
CA ARG A 286 -1.70 17.89 32.83
C ARG A 286 -0.56 18.04 31.84
N ILE A 287 -0.90 18.34 30.60
CA ILE A 287 0.04 18.58 29.50
C ILE A 287 -0.42 19.76 28.65
N PHE A 288 0.52 20.45 28.03
CA PHE A 288 0.30 21.46 27.01
C PHE A 288 0.75 20.91 25.68
N ILE A 289 -0.12 21.05 24.68
CA ILE A 289 0.20 20.85 23.28
C ILE A 289 0.47 22.21 22.68
N GLU A 290 1.59 22.34 21.98
CA GLU A 290 1.94 23.52 21.22
C GLU A 290 2.33 23.12 19.80
N ILE A 291 1.62 23.67 18.83
CA ILE A 291 1.84 23.47 17.40
C ILE A 291 2.30 24.80 16.82
N SER A 292 3.40 24.80 16.08
CA SER A 292 3.95 26.00 15.43
C SER A 292 4.27 25.72 13.98
N ASN A 293 4.27 26.78 13.16
CA ASN A 293 4.45 26.73 11.71
C ASN A 293 3.31 25.97 11.00
N PHE A 294 2.09 26.07 11.53
CA PHE A 294 0.87 25.53 10.95
C PHE A 294 -0.23 26.59 10.96
N GLU A 295 -0.91 26.80 9.82
CA GLU A 295 -2.06 27.69 9.68
C GLU A 295 -3.19 26.90 9.04
N GLY A 296 -4.34 26.83 9.70
CA GLY A 296 -5.48 26.04 9.22
C GLY A 296 -6.13 25.16 10.29
N THR A 297 -7.06 24.33 9.84
CA THR A 297 -7.79 23.37 10.68
C THR A 297 -7.00 22.07 10.82
N GLY A 298 -6.96 21.53 12.03
CA GLY A 298 -6.40 20.22 12.32
C GLY A 298 -7.20 19.50 13.39
N ASN A 299 -6.88 18.23 13.63
CA ASN A 299 -7.39 17.50 14.78
C ASN A 299 -6.25 16.79 15.50
N PHE A 300 -6.50 16.39 16.74
CA PHE A 300 -5.65 15.41 17.41
C PHE A 300 -6.45 14.46 18.29
N THR A 301 -6.05 13.20 18.27
CA THR A 301 -6.71 12.08 18.94
C THR A 301 -5.75 11.38 19.88
N VAL A 302 -6.24 10.95 21.03
CA VAL A 302 -5.44 10.34 22.10
C VAL A 302 -5.83 8.90 22.27
N PHE A 303 -4.84 8.01 22.33
CA PHE A 303 -5.00 6.58 22.48
C PHE A 303 -4.21 6.09 23.70
N ASN A 304 -4.73 5.06 24.37
CA ASN A 304 -3.96 4.33 25.37
C ASN A 304 -3.00 3.31 24.73
N LEU A 305 -2.22 2.60 25.55
CA LEU A 305 -1.27 1.56 25.12
C LEU A 305 -1.88 0.39 24.31
N HIS A 306 -3.19 0.16 24.43
CA HIS A 306 -3.90 -0.89 23.70
C HIS A 306 -4.52 -0.38 22.38
N GLY A 307 -4.25 0.88 22.00
CA GLY A 307 -4.79 1.49 20.79
C GLY A 307 -6.25 1.95 20.92
N ILE A 308 -6.82 1.95 22.13
CA ILE A 308 -8.19 2.41 22.35
C ILE A 308 -8.17 3.94 22.41
N GLU A 309 -9.04 4.56 21.60
CA GLU A 309 -9.26 6.00 21.60
C GLU A 309 -9.87 6.45 22.93
N ILE A 310 -9.27 7.49 23.51
CA ILE A 310 -9.70 8.13 24.74
C ILE A 310 -10.53 9.36 24.43
N ASN A 311 -10.03 10.19 23.51
CA ASN A 311 -10.67 11.44 23.11
C ASN A 311 -10.06 12.00 21.82
N SER A 312 -10.78 12.89 21.16
CA SER A 312 -10.36 13.60 19.95
C SER A 312 -10.76 15.07 20.02
N TRP A 313 -9.91 15.95 19.51
CA TRP A 313 -10.16 17.39 19.46
C TRP A 313 -9.86 17.95 18.10
N GLU A 314 -10.79 18.72 17.56
CA GLU A 314 -10.54 19.62 16.44
C GLU A 314 -9.98 20.95 16.94
N PHE A 315 -9.18 21.60 16.11
CA PHE A 315 -8.64 22.92 16.38
C PHE A 315 -8.39 23.72 15.10
N TYR A 316 -8.26 25.03 15.28
CA TYR A 316 -7.86 25.96 14.23
C TYR A 316 -6.63 26.75 14.72
N ALA A 317 -5.57 26.74 13.94
CA ALA A 317 -4.34 27.50 14.22
C ALA A 317 -4.38 28.84 13.47
N GLU A 318 -4.53 29.92 14.22
CA GLU A 318 -4.41 31.29 13.71
C GLU A 318 -2.99 31.80 13.89
N ASN A 319 -2.51 32.61 12.94
CA ASN A 319 -1.18 33.22 12.97
C ASN A 319 -0.02 32.20 13.06
N GLY A 320 -0.21 30.99 12.53
CA GLY A 320 0.85 29.99 12.43
C GLY A 320 1.11 29.18 13.70
N SER A 321 0.28 29.30 14.75
CA SER A 321 0.45 28.53 15.98
C SER A 321 -0.87 28.15 16.68
N PHE A 322 -0.83 27.09 17.47
CA PHE A 322 -1.93 26.64 18.33
C PHE A 322 -1.38 26.14 19.65
N LYS A 323 -2.07 26.44 20.77
CA LYS A 323 -1.69 25.93 22.09
C LYS A 323 -2.94 25.53 22.88
N LYS A 324 -2.90 24.36 23.53
CA LYS A 324 -4.00 23.86 24.36
C LYS A 324 -3.50 23.01 25.52
N GLU A 325 -4.10 23.21 26.69
CA GLU A 325 -3.91 22.32 27.84
C GLU A 325 -4.87 21.12 27.75
N ILE A 326 -4.35 19.93 28.04
CA ILE A 326 -5.10 18.68 28.14
C ILE A 326 -4.89 18.11 29.54
N ASN A 327 -6.00 17.76 30.18
CA ASN A 327 -6.00 17.13 31.49
C ASN A 327 -6.30 15.64 31.37
N LEU A 328 -5.30 14.82 31.64
CA LEU A 328 -5.38 13.36 31.66
C LEU A 328 -5.25 12.78 33.08
N ALA A 329 -5.38 13.59 34.13
CA ALA A 329 -5.16 13.17 35.53
C ALA A 329 -6.04 12.00 35.98
N ASN A 330 -7.20 11.81 35.34
CA ASN A 330 -8.15 10.75 35.68
C ASN A 330 -7.86 9.42 34.95
N PHE A 331 -6.88 9.38 34.05
CA PHE A 331 -6.52 8.16 33.33
C PHE A 331 -5.36 7.41 34.01
N ALA A 332 -5.23 6.13 33.69
CA ALA A 332 -4.20 5.28 34.30
C ALA A 332 -2.78 5.81 34.03
N LYS A 333 -1.88 5.67 35.00
CA LYS A 333 -0.46 5.96 34.79
C LYS A 333 0.08 5.02 33.71
N GLY A 334 0.86 5.55 32.78
CA GLY A 334 1.32 4.79 31.62
C GLY A 334 1.57 5.65 30.39
N ILE A 335 1.65 4.98 29.25
CA ILE A 335 1.99 5.59 27.96
C ILE A 335 0.72 5.90 27.18
N TYR A 336 0.69 7.08 26.55
CA TYR A 336 -0.39 7.54 25.70
C TYR A 336 0.16 8.00 24.35
N TYR A 337 -0.61 7.77 23.29
CA TYR A 337 -0.26 8.18 21.92
C TYR A 337 -1.21 9.28 21.46
N PHE A 338 -0.66 10.38 20.97
CA PHE A 338 -1.38 11.49 20.37
C PHE A 338 -1.15 11.45 18.88
N ARG A 339 -2.22 11.33 18.08
CA ARG A 339 -2.19 11.44 16.62
C ARG A 339 -2.72 12.80 16.22
N PHE A 340 -1.91 13.62 15.56
CA PHE A 340 -2.28 14.93 15.03
C PHE A 340 -2.52 14.82 13.53
N SER A 341 -3.69 15.23 13.02
CA SER A 341 -3.98 15.30 11.58
C SER A 341 -4.07 16.77 11.16
N LEU A 342 -3.15 17.19 10.30
CA LEU A 342 -2.89 18.59 9.91
C LEU A 342 -2.92 18.70 8.39
N GLY A 343 -4.12 18.82 7.81
CA GLY A 343 -4.32 18.62 6.37
C GLY A 343 -3.99 17.18 5.97
N GLU A 344 -3.12 16.99 4.99
CA GLU A 344 -2.66 15.66 4.53
C GLU A 344 -1.59 15.02 5.43
N LYS A 345 -1.02 15.76 6.40
CA LYS A 345 0.02 15.21 7.29
C LYS A 345 -0.57 14.66 8.57
N SER A 346 -0.13 13.46 8.95
CA SER A 346 -0.39 12.88 10.27
C SER A 346 0.90 12.73 11.07
N LEU A 347 0.89 13.13 12.34
CA LEU A 347 2.06 13.05 13.24
C LEU A 347 1.67 12.40 14.55
N ASN A 348 2.51 11.50 15.05
CA ASN A 348 2.29 10.86 16.34
C ASN A 348 3.26 11.40 17.40
N LYS A 349 2.78 11.60 18.63
CA LYS A 349 3.58 11.95 19.81
C LYS A 349 3.22 11.04 20.97
N THR A 350 4.25 10.63 21.71
CA THR A 350 4.07 9.78 22.89
C THR A 350 4.20 10.61 24.16
N ILE A 351 3.31 10.40 25.12
CA ILE A 351 3.39 11.00 26.46
C ILE A 351 3.41 9.92 27.52
N ILE A 352 4.18 10.16 28.57
CA ILE A 352 4.24 9.31 29.76
C ILE A 352 3.56 10.04 30.92
N LEU A 353 2.57 9.40 31.54
CA LEU A 353 1.93 9.86 32.79
C LEU A 353 2.48 9.04 33.97
N TYR A 354 3.03 9.73 34.98
CA TYR A 354 3.67 9.10 36.15
C TYR A 354 2.79 8.92 37.36
#